data_AF-A1K1V7-F1
#
_entry.id   AF-A1K1V7-F1
#
_cell.length_a   1.000
_cell.length_b   1.000
_cell.length_c   1.000
_cell.angle_alpha   90.00
_cell.angle_beta   90.00
_cell.angle_gamma   90.00
#
_symmetry.space_group_name_H-M   'P 1'
#
loop_
_entity.id
_entity.type
_entity.pdbx_description
1 polymer ?
#
loop_
_entity_poly.entity_id
_entity_poly.type
_entity_poly.pdbx_seq_one_letter_code
_entity_poly.pdbx_strand_id
1 'polypeptide(L)'
;MNKIIVAALISTFALSAHAEGPTCNASAAEKKLVGAAKTSFLKKCEKDAAASCEAAAAEKKLAGAAKGSFTKKCVKDAVGAP
;
A
#
# COMPACT_ATOMS: atom_id res chain seq x y z
N MET A 1 2.52 1.34 44.11
CA MET A 1 2.47 2.76 43.67
C MET A 1 3.77 3.00 42.91
N ASN A 2 3.92 3.07 41.59
CA ASN A 2 3.07 3.37 40.43
C ASN A 2 3.54 2.45 39.27
N LYS A 3 2.69 1.63 38.61
CA LYS A 3 1.83 1.98 37.46
C LYS A 3 2.57 2.65 36.28
N ILE A 4 3.34 1.86 35.52
CA ILE A 4 3.52 2.00 34.06
C ILE A 4 3.69 0.55 33.53
N ILE A 5 2.62 -0.24 33.41
CA ILE A 5 1.66 -0.32 32.28
C ILE A 5 2.36 -0.41 30.92
N VAL A 6 2.40 -1.65 30.40
CA VAL A 6 2.29 -2.06 28.99
C VAL A 6 3.53 -1.75 28.14
N ALA A 7 4.44 -2.70 27.93
CA ALA A 7 4.26 -3.84 27.03
C ALA A 7 3.69 -3.43 25.66
N ALA A 8 4.43 -2.62 24.91
CA ALA A 8 4.26 -2.59 23.47
C ALA A 8 5.62 -2.25 22.83
N LEU A 9 6.33 -3.31 22.46
CA LEU A 9 7.32 -3.31 21.40
C LEU A 9 6.66 -2.79 20.11
N ILE A 10 6.40 -1.48 20.03
CA ILE A 10 6.16 -0.83 18.74
C ILE A 10 7.55 -0.50 18.25
N SER A 11 8.20 -1.56 17.75
CA SER A 11 9.18 -1.45 16.70
C SER A 11 8.59 -0.49 15.69
N THR A 12 9.11 0.75 15.69
CA THR A 12 9.03 1.63 14.55
C THR A 12 9.72 0.88 13.44
N PHE A 13 8.98 -0.03 12.81
CA PHE A 13 9.29 -0.54 11.51
C PHE A 13 9.37 0.71 10.68
N ALA A 14 10.60 1.08 10.34
CA ALA A 14 10.92 2.07 9.35
C ALA A 14 9.81 1.99 8.31
N LEU A 15 9.07 3.08 8.12
CA LEU A 15 8.38 3.26 6.86
C LEU A 15 9.51 3.39 5.86
N SER A 16 9.99 2.23 5.44
CA SER A 16 10.70 2.02 4.22
C SER A 16 9.81 2.70 3.20
N ALA A 17 10.25 3.85 2.74
CA ALA A 17 9.73 4.53 1.58
C ALA A 17 9.77 3.50 0.43
N HIS A 18 8.69 2.73 0.28
CA HIS A 18 8.44 1.93 -0.90
C HIS A 18 7.37 2.69 -1.67
N ALA A 19 7.83 3.70 -2.39
CA ALA A 19 7.21 4.23 -3.60
C ALA A 19 8.14 5.30 -4.19
N GLU A 20 9.35 4.93 -4.62
CA GLU A 20 10.12 5.74 -5.58
C GLU A 20 9.57 5.60 -7.02
N GLY A 21 8.46 4.87 -7.21
CA GLY A 21 7.74 4.79 -8.48
C GLY A 21 6.49 5.68 -8.50
N PRO A 22 6.10 6.20 -9.68
CA PRO A 22 4.86 6.96 -9.82
C PRO A 22 3.65 6.09 -9.46
N THR A 23 2.77 6.62 -8.60
CA THR A 23 1.50 5.97 -8.24
C THR A 23 0.66 5.66 -9.48
N CYS A 24 -0.36 4.78 -9.36
CA CYS A 24 -1.28 4.50 -10.47
C CYS A 24 -1.88 5.79 -11.07
N ASN A 25 -2.25 6.76 -10.22
CA ASN A 25 -2.72 8.06 -10.67
C ASN A 25 -1.62 8.89 -11.36
N ALA A 26 -0.40 8.94 -10.82
CA ALA A 26 0.71 9.66 -11.45
C ALA A 26 1.09 9.05 -12.80
N SER A 27 1.18 7.72 -12.88
CA SER A 27 1.43 6.97 -14.12
C SER A 27 0.35 7.21 -15.18
N ALA A 28 -0.92 7.27 -14.76
CA ALA A 28 -2.03 7.58 -15.66
C ALA A 28 -1.97 9.03 -16.17
N ALA A 29 -1.59 9.97 -15.31
CA ALA A 29 -1.44 11.38 -15.67
C ALA A 29 -0.26 11.62 -16.62
N GLU A 30 0.87 10.96 -16.38
CA GLU A 30 2.07 11.07 -17.22
C GLU A 30 1.80 10.52 -18.63
N LYS A 31 1.07 9.39 -18.71
CA LYS A 31 0.59 8.82 -19.98
C LYS A 31 -0.56 9.59 -20.62
N LYS A 32 -1.02 10.69 -20.00
CA LYS A 32 -2.18 11.49 -20.42
C LYS A 32 -3.43 10.65 -20.69
N LEU A 33 -3.63 9.58 -19.93
CA LEU A 33 -4.80 8.73 -20.07
C LEU A 33 -6.03 9.51 -19.59
N VAL A 34 -7.07 9.56 -20.41
CA VAL A 34 -8.34 10.22 -20.12
C VAL A 34 -9.52 9.29 -20.32
N GLY A 35 -10.65 9.60 -19.68
CA GLY A 35 -11.91 8.86 -19.83
C GLY A 35 -11.79 7.36 -19.52
N ALA A 36 -12.27 6.53 -20.46
CA ALA A 36 -12.29 5.07 -20.31
C ALA A 36 -10.88 4.47 -20.21
N ALA A 37 -9.89 5.04 -20.90
CA ALA A 37 -8.51 4.55 -20.89
C ALA A 37 -7.87 4.73 -19.50
N LYS A 38 -8.09 5.89 -18.85
CA LYS A 38 -7.68 6.13 -17.46
C LYS A 38 -8.33 5.13 -16.52
N THR A 39 -9.63 4.92 -16.66
CA THR A 39 -10.39 4.03 -15.78
C THR A 39 -9.92 2.58 -15.90
N SER A 40 -9.69 2.09 -17.12
CA SER A 40 -9.18 0.74 -17.36
C SER A 40 -7.77 0.55 -16.81
N PHE A 41 -6.91 1.57 -17.00
CA PHE A 41 -5.56 1.56 -16.45
C PHE A 41 -5.56 1.55 -14.92
N LEU A 42 -6.35 2.43 -14.28
CA LEU A 42 -6.47 2.46 -12.83
C LEU A 42 -7.00 1.13 -12.28
N LYS A 43 -8.05 0.54 -12.87
CA LYS A 43 -8.55 -0.78 -12.47
C LYS A 43 -7.49 -1.87 -12.58
N LYS A 44 -6.70 -1.85 -13.66
CA LYS A 44 -5.60 -2.81 -13.86
C LYS A 44 -4.51 -2.60 -12.81
N CYS A 45 -4.15 -1.35 -12.56
CA CYS A 45 -3.13 -0.96 -11.60
C CYS A 45 -3.55 -1.26 -10.14
N GLU A 46 -4.82 -1.08 -9.79
CA GLU A 46 -5.38 -1.50 -8.49
C GLU A 46 -5.25 -3.00 -8.27
N LYS A 47 -5.55 -3.82 -9.29
CA LYS A 47 -5.36 -5.28 -9.17
C LYS A 47 -3.90 -5.67 -9.05
N ASP A 48 -3.02 -5.01 -9.82
CA ASP A 48 -1.58 -5.26 -9.77
C ASP A 48 -0.99 -4.85 -8.41
N ALA A 49 -1.35 -3.67 -7.93
CA ALA A 49 -1.01 -3.19 -6.59
C ALA A 49 -1.51 -4.15 -5.52
N ALA A 50 -2.75 -4.66 -5.61
CA ALA A 50 -3.26 -5.66 -4.67
C ALA A 50 -2.39 -6.93 -4.64
N ALA A 51 -2.03 -7.46 -5.80
CA ALA A 51 -1.17 -8.64 -5.90
C ALA A 51 0.24 -8.39 -5.34
N SER A 52 0.88 -7.29 -5.72
CA SER A 52 2.21 -6.89 -5.21
C SER A 52 2.18 -6.64 -3.70
N CYS A 53 1.14 -5.98 -3.18
CA CYS A 53 0.98 -5.72 -1.76
C CYS A 53 0.67 -6.98 -0.95
N GLU A 54 -0.05 -7.96 -1.52
CA GLU A 54 -0.23 -9.27 -0.89
C GLU A 54 1.07 -10.08 -0.87
N ALA A 55 1.84 -10.06 -1.96
CA ALA A 55 3.16 -10.69 -2.01
C ALA A 55 4.12 -10.05 -1.00
N ALA A 56 4.17 -8.73 -0.93
CA ALA A 56 4.97 -8.00 0.06
C ALA A 56 4.51 -8.29 1.50
N ALA A 57 3.21 -8.47 1.74
CA ALA A 57 2.70 -8.86 3.04
C ALA A 57 3.14 -10.30 3.41
N ALA A 58 3.11 -11.22 2.44
CA ALA A 58 3.53 -12.61 2.61
C ALA A 58 5.05 -12.73 2.85
N GLU A 59 5.86 -11.98 2.09
CA GLU A 59 7.31 -11.83 2.28
C GLU A 59 7.64 -11.33 3.69
N LYS A 60 6.87 -10.35 4.17
CA LYS A 60 6.97 -9.84 5.55
C LYS A 60 6.35 -10.76 6.60
N LYS A 61 5.85 -11.94 6.20
CA LYS A 61 5.17 -12.93 7.06
C LYS A 61 4.03 -12.30 7.89
N LEU A 62 3.37 -11.29 7.35
CA LEU A 62 2.22 -10.66 7.99
C LEU A 62 1.01 -11.60 7.87
N ALA A 63 0.34 -11.83 9.00
CA ALA A 63 -0.86 -12.68 9.07
C ALA A 63 -2.01 -11.94 9.75
N GLY A 64 -3.23 -12.44 9.55
CA GLY A 64 -4.44 -11.92 10.20
C GLY A 64 -4.68 -10.43 9.95
N ALA A 65 -5.04 -9.69 10.99
CA ALA A 65 -5.33 -8.27 10.91
C ALA A 65 -4.14 -7.42 10.42
N ALA A 66 -2.91 -7.82 10.74
CA ALA A 66 -1.71 -7.10 10.29
C ALA A 66 -1.52 -7.19 8.77
N LYS A 67 -1.77 -8.39 8.18
CA LYS A 67 -1.80 -8.57 6.72
C LYS A 67 -2.86 -7.66 6.10
N GLY A 68 -4.08 -7.70 6.62
CA GLY A 68 -5.20 -6.93 6.08
C GLY A 68 -4.96 -5.41 6.10
N SER A 69 -4.45 -4.88 7.21
CA SER A 69 -4.11 -3.46 7.33
C SER A 69 -2.96 -3.05 6.42
N PHE A 70 -1.91 -3.88 6.33
CA PHE A 70 -0.78 -3.62 5.44
C PHE A 70 -1.20 -3.62 3.99
N THR A 71 -1.91 -4.65 3.51
CA THR A 71 -2.34 -4.74 2.11
C THR A 71 -3.27 -3.58 1.76
N LYS A 72 -4.24 -3.23 2.62
CA LYS A 72 -5.13 -2.06 2.39
C LYS A 72 -4.34 -0.76 2.28
N LYS A 73 -3.38 -0.55 3.18
CA LYS A 73 -2.54 0.65 3.21
C LYS A 73 -1.64 0.72 1.97
N CYS A 74 -0.93 -0.37 1.68
CA CYS A 74 -0.06 -0.52 0.51
C CYS A 74 -0.81 -0.29 -0.81
N VAL A 75 -2.01 -0.87 -0.99
CA VAL A 75 -2.81 -0.64 -2.21
C VAL A 75 -3.21 0.83 -2.32
N LYS A 76 -3.66 1.45 -1.22
CA LYS A 76 -4.01 2.87 -1.22
C LYS A 76 -2.83 3.77 -1.59
N ASP A 77 -1.66 3.47 -1.04
CA ASP A 77 -0.44 4.23 -1.29
C ASP A 77 0.06 4.01 -2.74
N ALA A 78 -0.02 2.78 -3.26
CA ALA A 78 0.35 2.43 -4.64
C ALA A 78 -0.58 3.05 -5.70
N VAL A 79 -1.89 3.11 -5.41
CA VAL A 79 -2.86 3.76 -6.30
C VAL A 79 -2.66 5.28 -6.32
N GLY A 80 -2.21 5.84 -5.20
CA GLY A 80 -2.16 7.27 -4.98
C GLY A 80 -3.59 7.78 -4.83
N ALA A 81 -4.02 8.00 -3.59
CA ALA A 81 -5.26 8.72 -3.34
C ALA A 81 -5.21 10.06 -4.11
N PRO A 82 -6.34 10.48 -4.72
CA PRO A 82 -6.41 11.77 -5.41
C PRO A 82 -6.07 12.94 -4.49
#